data_AF-A0A7R9TRR1-F1
#
_entry.id   AF-A0A7R9TRR1-F1
#
_cell.length_a   1.000
_cell.length_b   1.000
_cell.length_c   1.000
_cell.angle_alpha   90.00
_cell.angle_beta   90.00
_cell.angle_gamma   90.00
#
_symmetry.space_group_name_H-M   'P 1'
#
loop_
_entity.id
_entity.type
_entity.pdbx_description
1 polymer ?
#
loop_
_entity_poly.entity_id
_entity_poly.type
_entity_poly.pdbx_seq_one_letter_code
_entity_poly.pdbx_strand_id
1 'polypeptide(L)'
;DMRTGAAGAVCVKHLAVKGAKSVAFIGTGVIAESMARSTATVYGFEQGYGYSRNIDKATAFCDKMQKELGYDFKACDSAEEAVRNADVVFTQTPGGEWVLDLAWLKPHATIIASGSDQPTKNEIPPEILMNAKVVTDITAQCSRVGELRSAIEAGLMTEANVHAEIGQIISGEREGRVGNERIVCDLTGTGAQDAAIGSYVMEVLDGVRPGEAANADPSKPRLPAPKLYDYDTIVSKVKPNKELTESVEAAFAE
;
A
#
# COMPACT_ATOMS: atom_id res chain seq x y z
N ASP A 1 9.26 3.16 -1.52
CA ASP A 1 8.49 2.04 -2.11
C ASP A 1 8.31 0.87 -1.17
N MET A 2 9.38 0.16 -0.77
CA MET A 2 9.26 -1.00 0.14
C MET A 2 8.52 -0.67 1.44
N ARG A 3 8.81 0.48 2.04
CA ARG A 3 8.11 0.96 3.24
C ARG A 3 6.60 1.11 3.00
N THR A 4 6.22 1.66 1.85
CA THR A 4 4.83 1.93 1.47
C THR A 4 4.12 0.61 1.21
N GLY A 5 4.78 -0.29 0.47
CA GLY A 5 4.34 -1.68 0.27
C GLY A 5 4.05 -2.40 1.57
N ALA A 6 4.99 -2.33 2.52
CA ALA A 6 4.86 -2.94 3.83
C ALA A 6 3.70 -2.37 4.65
N ALA A 7 3.45 -1.06 4.62
CA ALA A 7 2.31 -0.51 5.36
C ALA A 7 0.96 -0.96 4.78
N GLY A 8 0.82 -1.02 3.46
CA GLY A 8 -0.41 -1.57 2.88
C GLY A 8 -0.59 -3.05 3.23
N ALA A 9 0.50 -3.83 3.23
CA ALA A 9 0.49 -5.22 3.68
C ALA A 9 0.04 -5.35 5.15
N VAL A 10 0.50 -4.46 6.03
CA VAL A 10 0.05 -4.40 7.44
C VAL A 10 -1.43 -4.07 7.53
N CYS A 11 -1.95 -3.07 6.80
CA CYS A 11 -3.39 -2.81 6.75
C CYS A 11 -4.15 -4.07 6.30
N VAL A 12 -3.70 -4.79 5.26
CA VAL A 12 -4.35 -6.03 4.80
C VAL A 12 -4.37 -7.10 5.89
N LYS A 13 -3.24 -7.34 6.56
CA LYS A 13 -3.12 -8.32 7.65
C LYS A 13 -4.17 -8.11 8.75
N HIS A 14 -4.47 -6.85 9.10
CA HIS A 14 -5.35 -6.50 10.22
C HIS A 14 -6.79 -6.18 9.82
N LEU A 15 -7.04 -5.78 8.57
CA LEU A 15 -8.32 -5.22 8.14
C LEU A 15 -9.03 -6.05 7.07
N ALA A 16 -8.33 -6.91 6.34
CA ALA A 16 -8.96 -7.73 5.31
C ALA A 16 -10.00 -8.68 5.92
N VAL A 17 -11.04 -8.99 5.15
CA VAL A 17 -11.99 -10.03 5.56
C VAL A 17 -11.27 -11.36 5.71
N LYS A 18 -11.60 -12.11 6.77
CA LYS A 18 -11.00 -13.42 6.99
C LYS A 18 -11.28 -14.33 5.78
N GLY A 19 -10.21 -14.85 5.18
CA GLY A 19 -10.33 -15.71 3.99
C GLY A 19 -10.61 -14.94 2.71
N ALA A 20 -10.32 -13.64 2.63
CA ALA A 20 -10.21 -12.90 1.37
C ALA A 20 -9.36 -13.70 0.37
N LYS A 21 -9.83 -13.83 -0.86
CA LYS A 21 -9.20 -14.64 -1.91
C LYS A 21 -8.66 -13.81 -3.06
N SER A 22 -9.11 -12.56 -3.18
CA SER A 22 -8.88 -11.75 -4.37
C SER A 22 -8.40 -10.34 -4.06
N VAL A 23 -7.46 -9.84 -4.86
CA VAL A 23 -6.88 -8.50 -4.71
C VAL A 23 -6.84 -7.76 -6.05
N ALA A 24 -7.18 -6.47 -6.05
CA ALA A 24 -7.05 -5.59 -7.20
C ALA A 24 -6.01 -4.48 -6.94
N PHE A 25 -5.26 -4.13 -7.98
CA PHE A 25 -4.32 -3.02 -7.99
C PHE A 25 -4.75 -2.00 -9.06
N ILE A 26 -5.19 -0.83 -8.61
CA ILE A 26 -5.61 0.28 -9.46
C ILE A 26 -4.44 1.27 -9.56
N GLY A 27 -3.81 1.28 -10.74
CA GLY A 27 -2.46 1.79 -10.91
C GLY A 27 -1.44 0.67 -10.76
N THR A 28 -0.66 0.41 -11.82
CA THR A 28 0.26 -0.74 -11.90
C THR A 28 1.73 -0.32 -11.96
N GLY A 29 2.08 0.69 -11.16
CA GLY A 29 3.45 1.22 -11.06
C GLY A 29 4.33 0.46 -10.06
N VAL A 30 5.52 1.02 -9.78
CA VAL A 30 6.51 0.42 -8.87
C VAL A 30 5.99 0.20 -7.44
N ILE A 31 5.16 1.12 -6.94
CA ILE A 31 4.56 0.98 -5.61
C ILE A 31 3.57 -0.19 -5.59
N ALA A 32 2.82 -0.42 -6.68
CA ALA A 32 1.85 -1.50 -6.77
C ALA A 32 2.55 -2.86 -6.75
N GLU A 33 3.70 -2.97 -7.41
CA GLU A 33 4.51 -4.19 -7.31
C GLU A 33 5.03 -4.40 -5.89
N SER A 34 5.44 -3.31 -5.21
CA SER A 34 5.88 -3.38 -3.81
C SER A 34 4.75 -3.80 -2.88
N MET A 35 3.52 -3.32 -3.09
CA MET A 35 2.32 -3.72 -2.35
C MET A 35 2.01 -5.20 -2.58
N ALA A 36 2.01 -5.66 -3.83
CA ALA A 36 1.77 -7.06 -4.16
C ALA A 36 2.79 -7.99 -3.48
N ARG A 37 4.09 -7.69 -3.62
CA ARG A 37 5.16 -8.46 -2.98
C ARG A 37 5.07 -8.45 -1.46
N SER A 38 4.87 -7.29 -0.85
CA SER A 38 4.81 -7.16 0.61
C SER A 38 3.56 -7.82 1.17
N THR A 39 2.43 -7.73 0.48
CA THR A 39 1.19 -8.36 0.95
C THR A 39 1.32 -9.87 0.91
N ALA A 40 1.96 -10.43 -0.12
CA ALA A 40 2.23 -11.87 -0.21
C ALA A 40 3.08 -12.44 0.93
N THR A 41 3.81 -11.61 1.70
CA THR A 41 4.59 -12.07 2.86
C THR A 41 3.74 -12.28 4.12
N VAL A 42 2.56 -11.66 4.18
CA VAL A 42 1.67 -11.66 5.35
C VAL A 42 0.27 -12.18 5.06
N TYR A 43 -0.12 -12.24 3.78
CA TYR A 43 -1.45 -12.63 3.35
C TYR A 43 -1.42 -13.28 1.96
N GLY A 44 -2.00 -14.47 1.83
CA GLY A 44 -2.06 -15.20 0.56
C GLY A 44 -3.41 -15.00 -0.15
N PHE A 45 -3.37 -14.58 -1.41
CA PHE A 45 -4.53 -14.55 -2.29
C PHE A 45 -4.48 -15.71 -3.30
N GLU A 46 -5.63 -16.00 -3.90
CA GLU A 46 -5.77 -16.97 -4.99
C GLU A 46 -5.77 -16.27 -6.36
N GLN A 47 -6.20 -15.01 -6.41
CA GLN A 47 -6.35 -14.25 -7.66
C GLN A 47 -5.99 -12.77 -7.49
N GLY A 48 -5.18 -12.26 -8.40
CA GLY A 48 -4.85 -10.85 -8.58
C GLY A 48 -5.51 -10.25 -9.81
N TYR A 49 -5.81 -8.95 -9.73
CA TYR A 49 -6.32 -8.14 -10.84
C TYR A 49 -5.52 -6.84 -10.94
N GLY A 50 -5.19 -6.43 -12.16
CA GLY A 50 -4.48 -5.18 -12.40
C GLY A 50 -5.23 -4.30 -13.40
N TYR A 51 -5.36 -3.02 -13.08
CA TYR A 51 -5.88 -2.04 -14.03
C TYR A 51 -4.98 -0.79 -14.09
N SER A 52 -4.77 -0.31 -15.31
CA SER A 52 -4.15 0.98 -15.58
C SER A 52 -4.71 1.55 -16.89
N ARG A 53 -4.67 2.88 -17.05
CA ARG A 53 -5.09 3.56 -18.31
C ARG A 53 -4.34 3.05 -19.55
N ASN A 54 -3.15 2.47 -19.37
CA ASN A 54 -2.41 1.80 -20.42
C ASN A 54 -2.48 0.29 -20.16
N ILE A 55 -3.17 -0.43 -21.05
CA ILE A 55 -3.38 -1.87 -20.89
C ILE A 55 -2.04 -2.64 -20.90
N ASP A 56 -1.06 -2.22 -21.70
CA ASP A 56 0.26 -2.88 -21.74
C ASP A 56 0.98 -2.81 -20.38
N LYS A 57 0.82 -1.69 -19.66
CA LYS A 57 1.35 -1.56 -18.28
C LYS A 57 0.61 -2.46 -17.29
N ALA A 58 -0.69 -2.67 -17.48
CA ALA A 58 -1.46 -3.58 -16.62
C ALA A 58 -1.08 -5.04 -16.89
N THR A 59 -0.96 -5.42 -18.17
CA THR A 59 -0.49 -6.74 -18.61
C THR A 59 0.92 -7.04 -18.09
N ALA A 60 1.87 -6.13 -18.30
CA ALA A 60 3.25 -6.31 -17.83
C ALA A 60 3.33 -6.49 -16.30
N PHE A 61 2.53 -5.73 -15.55
CA PHE A 61 2.42 -5.90 -14.10
C PHE A 61 1.85 -7.27 -13.73
N CYS A 62 0.74 -7.69 -14.35
CA CYS A 62 0.08 -8.96 -14.05
C CYS A 62 1.00 -10.15 -14.38
N ASP A 63 1.61 -10.17 -15.56
CA ASP A 63 2.55 -11.22 -15.97
C ASP A 63 3.72 -11.35 -14.99
N LYS A 64 4.26 -10.20 -14.55
CA LYS A 64 5.37 -10.14 -13.60
C LYS A 64 4.96 -10.66 -12.23
N MET A 65 3.84 -10.18 -11.68
CA MET A 65 3.37 -10.59 -10.36
C MET A 65 2.93 -12.05 -10.33
N GLN A 66 2.26 -12.54 -11.39
CA GLN A 66 1.93 -13.96 -11.51
C GLN A 66 3.19 -14.84 -11.48
N LYS A 67 4.21 -14.47 -12.26
CA LYS A 67 5.48 -15.21 -12.30
C LYS A 67 6.21 -15.20 -10.96
N GLU A 68 6.21 -14.07 -10.25
CA GLU A 68 6.93 -13.92 -8.99
C GLU A 68 6.19 -14.54 -7.80
N LEU A 69 4.86 -14.44 -7.75
CA LEU A 69 4.04 -14.79 -6.58
C LEU A 69 3.37 -16.16 -6.69
N GLY A 70 3.29 -16.74 -7.90
CA GLY A 70 2.82 -18.11 -8.10
C GLY A 70 1.31 -18.31 -7.99
N TYR A 71 0.51 -17.24 -8.11
CA TYR A 71 -0.95 -17.30 -8.26
C TYR A 71 -1.42 -16.40 -9.41
N ASP A 72 -2.63 -16.62 -9.90
CA ASP A 72 -3.11 -16.03 -11.15
C ASP A 72 -3.25 -14.51 -11.03
N PHE A 73 -2.81 -13.78 -12.05
CA PHE A 73 -3.10 -12.35 -12.21
C PHE A 73 -3.75 -12.09 -13.56
N LYS A 74 -4.78 -11.24 -13.57
CA LYS A 74 -5.47 -10.82 -14.79
C LYS A 74 -5.41 -9.31 -14.97
N ALA A 75 -4.94 -8.87 -16.14
CA ALA A 75 -5.10 -7.49 -16.57
C ALA A 75 -6.56 -7.25 -16.98
N CYS A 76 -7.17 -6.21 -16.42
CA CYS A 76 -8.56 -5.84 -16.67
C CYS A 76 -8.65 -4.64 -17.61
N ASP A 77 -9.73 -4.57 -18.39
CA ASP A 77 -9.97 -3.48 -19.35
C ASP A 77 -10.51 -2.22 -18.66
N SER A 78 -11.03 -2.35 -17.44
CA SER A 78 -11.54 -1.24 -16.63
C SER A 78 -11.24 -1.41 -15.14
N ALA A 79 -11.23 -0.29 -14.41
CA ALA A 79 -11.16 -0.30 -12.95
C ALA A 79 -12.35 -1.06 -12.34
N GLU A 80 -13.55 -0.88 -12.90
CA GLU A 80 -14.76 -1.58 -12.47
C GLU A 80 -14.60 -3.11 -12.52
N GLU A 81 -14.07 -3.63 -13.63
CA GLU A 81 -13.85 -5.08 -13.77
C GLU A 81 -12.91 -5.61 -12.68
N ALA A 82 -11.79 -4.92 -12.44
CA ALA A 82 -10.84 -5.32 -11.40
C ALA A 82 -11.48 -5.27 -9.99
N VAL A 83 -12.16 -4.17 -9.67
CA VAL A 83 -12.72 -3.89 -8.35
C VAL A 83 -13.86 -4.85 -8.00
N ARG A 84 -14.77 -5.14 -8.94
CA ARG A 84 -15.91 -6.04 -8.71
C ARG A 84 -15.47 -7.45 -8.33
N ASN A 85 -14.32 -7.89 -8.85
CA ASN A 85 -13.80 -9.23 -8.57
C ASN A 85 -13.00 -9.30 -7.27
N ALA A 86 -12.56 -8.18 -6.70
CA ALA A 86 -11.61 -8.17 -5.58
C ALA A 86 -12.26 -8.04 -4.20
N ASP A 87 -11.66 -8.68 -3.20
CA ASP A 87 -11.99 -8.52 -1.77
C ASP A 87 -11.15 -7.39 -1.15
N VAL A 88 -9.94 -7.19 -1.67
CA VAL A 88 -9.01 -6.14 -1.27
C VAL A 88 -8.67 -5.29 -2.50
N VAL A 89 -8.68 -3.96 -2.37
CA VAL A 89 -8.39 -3.03 -3.47
C VAL A 89 -7.29 -2.07 -3.03
N PHE A 90 -6.19 -2.02 -3.76
CA PHE A 90 -5.17 -1.00 -3.62
C PHE A 90 -5.37 0.09 -4.67
N THR A 91 -5.34 1.36 -4.27
CA THR A 91 -5.29 2.52 -5.19
C THR A 91 -3.95 3.23 -5.06
N GLN A 92 -3.24 3.37 -6.19
CA GLN A 92 -1.90 3.96 -6.28
C GLN A 92 -1.68 4.68 -7.60
N THR A 93 -2.55 5.64 -7.84
CA THR A 93 -2.59 6.48 -9.01
C THR A 93 -2.00 7.86 -8.69
N PRO A 94 -1.56 8.62 -9.70
CA PRO A 94 -1.07 9.99 -9.50
C PRO A 94 -2.13 10.97 -8.92
N GLY A 95 -3.38 10.53 -8.74
CA GLY A 95 -4.53 11.37 -8.40
C GLY A 95 -5.05 12.19 -9.59
N GLY A 96 -6.09 12.99 -9.33
CA GLY A 96 -6.65 13.97 -10.28
C GLY A 96 -8.01 13.58 -10.87
N GLU A 97 -8.34 12.30 -10.89
CA GLU A 97 -9.67 11.76 -11.21
C GLU A 97 -9.95 10.58 -10.28
N TRP A 98 -11.22 10.36 -9.94
CA TRP A 98 -11.63 9.22 -9.13
C TRP A 98 -11.50 7.92 -9.91
N VAL A 99 -10.96 6.90 -9.26
CA VAL A 99 -10.68 5.59 -9.89
C VAL A 99 -11.53 4.45 -9.33
N LEU A 100 -12.43 4.76 -8.41
CA LEU A 100 -13.38 3.83 -7.80
C LEU A 100 -14.80 4.42 -7.84
N ASP A 101 -15.78 3.53 -7.75
CA ASP A 101 -17.18 3.83 -7.49
C ASP A 101 -17.68 2.90 -6.38
N LEU A 102 -18.52 3.42 -5.48
CA LEU A 102 -19.08 2.66 -4.37
C LEU A 102 -19.88 1.42 -4.84
N ALA A 103 -20.53 1.49 -6.00
CA ALA A 103 -21.34 0.40 -6.56
C ALA A 103 -20.51 -0.77 -7.09
N TRP A 104 -19.19 -0.61 -7.25
CA TRP A 104 -18.29 -1.67 -7.68
C TRP A 104 -17.80 -2.52 -6.51
N LEU A 105 -17.74 -1.92 -5.32
CA LEU A 105 -17.15 -2.53 -4.14
C LEU A 105 -18.05 -3.61 -3.52
N LYS A 106 -17.47 -4.79 -3.26
CA LYS A 106 -18.11 -5.81 -2.42
C LYS A 106 -18.47 -5.24 -1.04
N PRO A 107 -19.52 -5.73 -0.37
CA PRO A 107 -19.91 -5.25 0.96
C PRO A 107 -18.78 -5.33 1.98
N HIS A 108 -17.90 -6.33 1.88
CA HIS A 108 -16.75 -6.55 2.76
C HIS A 108 -15.43 -6.00 2.26
N ALA A 109 -15.43 -5.22 1.17
CA ALA A 109 -14.21 -4.76 0.55
C ALA A 109 -13.29 -4.03 1.54
N THR A 110 -11.99 -4.27 1.44
CA THR A 110 -10.96 -3.51 2.15
C THR A 110 -10.18 -2.70 1.13
N ILE A 111 -10.26 -1.38 1.20
CA ILE A 111 -9.61 -0.45 0.30
C ILE A 111 -8.38 0.09 1.00
N ILE A 112 -7.21 -0.01 0.38
CA ILE A 112 -5.95 0.60 0.83
C ILE A 112 -5.64 1.73 -0.14
N ALA A 113 -5.93 2.97 0.29
CA ALA A 113 -5.65 4.17 -0.49
C ALA A 113 -4.31 4.76 -0.06
N SER A 114 -3.39 4.95 -1.01
CA SER A 114 -2.06 5.49 -0.70
C SER A 114 -1.48 6.40 -1.78
N GLY A 115 -2.30 6.88 -2.72
CA GLY A 115 -1.88 7.80 -3.78
C GLY A 115 -2.14 9.28 -3.45
N SER A 116 -3.02 9.59 -2.52
CA SER A 116 -3.25 10.97 -2.04
C SER A 116 -2.30 11.34 -0.91
N ASP A 117 -1.22 12.02 -1.25
CA ASP A 117 -0.21 12.54 -0.31
C ASP A 117 -0.07 14.07 -0.38
N GLN A 118 -0.91 14.73 -1.18
CA GLN A 118 -0.83 16.17 -1.48
C GLN A 118 -2.23 16.78 -1.57
N PRO A 119 -2.40 18.08 -1.23
CA PRO A 119 -3.71 18.75 -1.20
C PRO A 119 -4.55 18.65 -2.48
N THR A 120 -3.92 18.46 -3.64
CA THR A 120 -4.60 18.40 -4.94
C THR A 120 -4.89 16.99 -5.43
N LYS A 121 -4.38 15.96 -4.74
CA LYS A 121 -4.59 14.57 -5.10
C LYS A 121 -5.76 14.02 -4.32
N ASN A 122 -6.55 13.18 -4.97
CA ASN A 122 -7.63 12.40 -4.39
C ASN A 122 -7.92 11.27 -5.38
N GLU A 123 -7.92 10.03 -4.93
CA GLU A 123 -8.07 8.85 -5.77
C GLU A 123 -9.49 8.28 -5.72
N ILE A 124 -10.16 8.41 -4.58
CA ILE A 124 -11.44 7.75 -4.35
C ILE A 124 -12.53 8.78 -4.02
N PRO A 125 -13.78 8.55 -4.45
CA PRO A 125 -14.86 9.45 -4.12
C PRO A 125 -15.07 9.58 -2.59
N PRO A 126 -15.25 10.79 -2.05
CA PRO A 126 -15.51 11.03 -0.63
C PRO A 126 -16.64 10.20 -0.02
N GLU A 127 -17.68 9.89 -0.81
CA GLU A 127 -18.79 9.04 -0.38
C GLU A 127 -18.36 7.60 -0.05
N ILE A 128 -17.24 7.10 -0.58
CA ILE A 128 -16.71 5.79 -0.22
C ILE A 128 -16.26 5.80 1.25
N LEU A 129 -15.57 6.87 1.69
CA LEU A 129 -15.15 7.01 3.09
C LEU A 129 -16.36 7.10 4.01
N MET A 130 -17.37 7.89 3.64
CA MET A 130 -18.61 8.03 4.41
C MET A 130 -19.36 6.70 4.59
N ASN A 131 -19.24 5.78 3.62
CA ASN A 131 -19.91 4.47 3.62
C ASN A 131 -18.99 3.31 4.04
N ALA A 132 -17.87 3.60 4.70
CA ALA A 132 -16.92 2.62 5.18
C ALA A 132 -16.48 2.92 6.62
N LYS A 133 -15.95 1.91 7.31
CA LYS A 133 -15.14 2.11 8.51
C LYS A 133 -13.79 2.66 8.06
N VAL A 134 -13.48 3.90 8.42
CA VAL A 134 -12.24 4.57 8.02
C VAL A 134 -11.16 4.36 9.06
N VAL A 135 -10.02 3.85 8.61
CA VAL A 135 -8.77 3.70 9.36
C VAL A 135 -7.72 4.58 8.70
N THR A 136 -6.92 5.30 9.48
CA THR A 136 -5.83 6.14 8.96
C THR A 136 -4.48 5.67 9.46
N ASP A 137 -3.38 6.14 8.86
CA ASP A 137 -2.09 6.10 9.55
C ASP A 137 -2.02 7.16 10.65
N ILE A 138 -2.04 8.44 10.30
CA ILE A 138 -2.13 9.58 11.24
C ILE A 138 -3.34 10.42 10.85
N THR A 139 -4.39 10.42 11.67
CA THR A 139 -5.66 11.08 11.37
C THR A 139 -5.47 12.56 11.07
N ALA A 140 -4.67 13.27 11.90
CA ALA A 140 -4.39 14.69 11.72
C ALA A 140 -3.61 15.02 10.44
N GLN A 141 -2.93 14.04 9.85
CA GLN A 141 -2.24 14.20 8.57
C GLN A 141 -3.18 13.86 7.40
N CYS A 142 -3.89 12.74 7.48
CA CYS A 142 -4.91 12.34 6.51
C CYS A 142 -5.97 13.43 6.31
N SER A 143 -6.40 14.11 7.38
CA SER A 143 -7.37 15.21 7.29
C SER A 143 -6.87 16.42 6.50
N ARG A 144 -5.56 16.54 6.27
CA ARG A 144 -4.92 17.64 5.56
C ARG A 144 -4.46 17.29 4.15
N VAL A 145 -4.03 16.04 3.91
CA VAL A 145 -3.43 15.64 2.62
C VAL A 145 -3.90 14.29 2.08
N GLY A 146 -4.54 13.46 2.90
CA GLY A 146 -5.07 12.15 2.50
C GLY A 146 -6.44 12.23 1.83
N GLU A 147 -7.06 11.07 1.61
CA GLU A 147 -8.44 10.97 1.11
C GLU A 147 -9.45 11.57 2.11
N LEU A 148 -9.17 11.45 3.42
CA LEU A 148 -10.00 12.02 4.49
C LEU A 148 -10.21 13.53 4.32
N ARG A 149 -9.18 14.27 3.86
CA ARG A 149 -9.27 15.70 3.57
C ARG A 149 -10.46 16.01 2.67
N SER A 150 -10.60 15.30 1.56
CA SER A 150 -11.65 15.57 0.58
C SER A 150 -13.05 15.22 1.09
N ALA A 151 -13.17 14.24 1.99
CA ALA A 151 -14.44 13.98 2.69
C ALA A 151 -14.80 15.08 3.70
N ILE A 152 -13.81 15.67 4.37
CA ILE A 152 -14.01 16.82 5.26
C ILE A 152 -14.38 18.07 4.46
N GLU A 153 -13.66 18.37 3.38
CA GLU A 153 -13.93 19.51 2.49
C GLU A 153 -15.32 19.43 1.85
N ALA A 154 -15.78 18.22 1.53
CA ALA A 154 -17.14 17.97 1.02
C ALA A 154 -18.23 18.05 2.11
N GLY A 155 -17.87 18.23 3.39
CA GLY A 155 -18.81 18.29 4.50
C GLY A 155 -19.46 16.95 4.87
N LEU A 156 -18.90 15.83 4.39
CA LEU A 156 -19.45 14.49 4.63
C LEU A 156 -18.90 13.86 5.91
N MET A 157 -17.71 14.27 6.34
CA MET A 157 -17.01 13.72 7.50
C MET A 157 -16.27 14.81 8.29
N THR A 158 -15.85 14.44 9.48
CA THR A 158 -14.89 15.14 10.35
C THR A 158 -13.87 14.12 10.84
N GLU A 159 -12.76 14.56 11.45
CA GLU A 159 -11.80 13.65 12.09
C GLU A 159 -12.47 12.71 13.11
N ALA A 160 -13.54 13.16 13.78
CA ALA A 160 -14.30 12.34 14.74
C ALA A 160 -15.05 11.16 14.10
N ASN A 161 -15.18 11.13 12.77
CA ASN A 161 -15.77 10.00 12.05
C ASN A 161 -14.73 8.90 11.73
N VAL A 162 -13.43 9.15 11.93
CA VAL A 162 -12.39 8.12 11.79
C VAL A 162 -12.54 7.12 12.94
N HIS A 163 -12.53 5.84 12.60
CA HIS A 163 -12.72 4.76 13.58
C HIS A 163 -11.49 4.57 14.45
N ALA A 164 -10.31 4.51 13.83
CA ALA A 164 -9.04 4.34 14.52
C ALA A 164 -7.86 4.73 13.61
N GLU A 165 -6.73 5.04 14.22
CA GLU A 165 -5.44 4.89 13.56
C GLU A 165 -5.03 3.42 13.55
N ILE A 166 -4.34 2.97 12.49
CA ILE A 166 -3.93 1.56 12.35
C ILE A 166 -3.04 1.09 13.51
N GLY A 167 -2.25 1.99 14.10
CA GLY A 167 -1.45 1.73 15.30
C GLY A 167 -2.28 1.27 16.50
N GLN A 168 -3.43 1.92 16.72
CA GLN A 168 -4.38 1.56 17.78
C GLN A 168 -4.99 0.17 17.56
N ILE A 169 -5.12 -0.25 16.31
CA ILE A 169 -5.62 -1.60 15.97
C ILE A 169 -4.53 -2.64 16.23
N ILE A 170 -3.29 -2.36 15.83
CA ILE A 170 -2.15 -3.26 16.02
C ILE A 170 -1.85 -3.46 17.50
N SER A 171 -1.94 -2.40 18.31
CA SER A 171 -1.72 -2.46 19.77
C SER A 171 -2.89 -3.10 20.54
N GLY A 172 -4.04 -3.32 19.89
CA GLY A 172 -5.25 -3.87 20.50
C GLY A 172 -6.10 -2.86 21.27
N GLU A 173 -5.79 -1.57 21.19
CA GLU A 173 -6.62 -0.49 21.76
C GLU A 173 -7.98 -0.38 21.07
N ARG A 174 -8.02 -0.61 19.76
CA ARG A 174 -9.22 -0.56 18.91
C ARG A 174 -9.39 -1.85 18.13
N GLU A 175 -10.62 -2.26 17.91
CA GLU A 175 -10.89 -3.41 17.04
C GLU A 175 -10.73 -3.02 15.57
N GLY A 176 -10.12 -3.92 14.77
CA GLY A 176 -10.08 -3.78 13.33
C GLY A 176 -11.42 -4.12 12.67
N ARG A 177 -11.42 -5.16 11.83
CA ARG A 177 -12.66 -5.70 11.25
C ARG A 177 -13.44 -6.52 12.28
N VAL A 178 -14.75 -6.29 12.38
CA VAL A 178 -15.66 -7.05 13.26
C VAL A 178 -16.75 -7.79 12.51
N GLY A 179 -16.96 -7.47 11.23
CA GLY A 179 -17.94 -8.15 10.40
C GLY A 179 -17.70 -7.94 8.90
N ASN A 180 -18.80 -7.73 8.19
CA ASN A 180 -18.83 -7.65 6.74
C ASN A 180 -18.83 -6.20 6.23
N GLU A 181 -18.39 -5.24 7.05
CA GLU A 181 -18.33 -3.82 6.70
C GLU A 181 -17.26 -3.53 5.62
N ARG A 182 -17.45 -2.45 4.84
CA ARG A 182 -16.34 -1.92 4.04
C ARG A 182 -15.35 -1.23 4.95
N ILE A 183 -14.07 -1.35 4.63
CA ILE A 183 -12.99 -0.65 5.34
C ILE A 183 -12.17 0.14 4.34
N VAL A 184 -11.84 1.38 4.66
CA VAL A 184 -10.86 2.19 3.93
C VAL A 184 -9.68 2.44 4.87
N CYS A 185 -8.47 2.04 4.47
CA CYS A 185 -7.19 2.44 5.09
C CYS A 185 -6.65 3.62 4.26
N ASP A 186 -6.69 4.84 4.79
CA ASP A 186 -6.09 6.04 4.18
C ASP A 186 -4.65 6.21 4.68
N LEU A 187 -3.68 6.07 3.78
CA LEU A 187 -2.26 6.07 4.08
C LEU A 187 -1.55 7.25 3.42
N THR A 188 -0.95 8.12 4.23
CA THR A 188 -0.19 9.30 3.79
C THR A 188 1.31 9.17 4.04
N GLY A 189 1.72 8.19 4.85
CA GLY A 189 3.09 7.89 5.25
C GLY A 189 3.54 8.61 6.52
N THR A 190 4.33 7.93 7.34
CA THR A 190 4.83 8.44 8.62
C THR A 190 6.34 8.33 8.70
N GLY A 191 6.99 9.28 9.40
CA GLY A 191 8.43 9.25 9.60
C GLY A 191 8.91 8.04 10.42
N ALA A 192 8.05 7.49 11.28
CA ALA A 192 8.35 6.26 12.03
C ALA A 192 8.58 5.07 11.08
N GLN A 193 7.77 4.95 10.02
CA GLN A 193 7.93 3.89 9.02
C GLN A 193 9.23 4.03 8.22
N ASP A 194 9.66 5.27 7.95
CA ASP A 194 10.93 5.55 7.28
C ASP A 194 12.13 5.22 8.18
N ALA A 195 12.05 5.53 9.48
CA ALA A 195 13.08 5.19 10.46
C ALA A 195 13.19 3.67 10.67
N ALA A 196 12.05 2.97 10.71
CA ALA A 196 12.00 1.52 10.88
C ALA A 196 12.65 0.78 9.72
N ILE A 197 12.28 1.12 8.47
CA ILE A 197 12.92 0.49 7.32
C ILE A 197 14.40 0.86 7.21
N GLY A 198 14.79 2.08 7.58
CA GLY A 198 16.19 2.48 7.65
C GLY A 198 16.99 1.61 8.63
N SER A 199 16.43 1.36 9.81
CA SER A 199 17.04 0.51 10.83
C SER A 199 17.15 -0.94 10.36
N TYR A 200 16.08 -1.50 9.80
CA TYR A 200 16.07 -2.85 9.21
C TYR A 200 17.14 -3.01 8.12
N VAL A 201 17.26 -2.03 7.22
CA VAL A 201 18.27 -2.06 6.16
C VAL A 201 19.68 -2.06 6.76
N MET A 202 19.92 -1.29 7.81
CA MET A 202 21.22 -1.27 8.48
C MET A 202 21.56 -2.62 9.13
N GLU A 203 20.57 -3.30 9.72
CA GLU A 203 20.74 -4.64 10.29
C GLU A 203 21.05 -5.69 9.21
N VAL A 204 20.29 -5.71 8.11
CA VAL A 204 20.50 -6.65 7.00
C VAL A 204 21.88 -6.47 6.35
N LEU A 205 22.38 -5.24 6.37
CA LEU A 205 23.67 -4.90 5.79
C LEU A 205 24.82 -5.05 6.79
N ASP A 206 24.58 -5.42 8.05
CA ASP A 206 25.66 -5.62 9.01
C ASP A 206 26.65 -6.68 8.49
N GLY A 207 27.94 -6.33 8.54
CA GLY A 207 29.02 -7.16 7.98
C GLY A 207 29.11 -7.23 6.45
N VAL A 208 28.21 -6.58 5.68
CA VAL A 208 28.29 -6.51 4.21
C VAL A 208 29.36 -5.49 3.78
N ARG A 209 30.18 -5.83 2.77
CA ARG A 209 31.17 -4.90 2.22
C ARG A 209 30.62 -4.17 0.99
N PRO A 210 30.69 -2.83 0.92
CA PRO A 210 30.25 -2.07 -0.26
C PRO A 210 31.03 -2.45 -1.52
N GLY A 211 30.34 -2.58 -2.65
CA GLY A 211 30.97 -2.87 -3.95
C GLY A 211 31.12 -4.35 -4.32
N GLU A 212 30.50 -5.28 -3.58
CA GLU A 212 30.44 -6.71 -3.98
C GLU A 212 29.38 -7.00 -5.07
N ALA A 213 28.54 -6.04 -5.43
CA ALA A 213 27.61 -6.16 -6.56
C ALA A 213 28.34 -5.91 -7.89
N ALA A 214 28.42 -6.92 -8.75
CA ALA A 214 29.03 -6.81 -10.07
C ALA A 214 28.25 -5.81 -10.96
N ASN A 215 28.97 -4.82 -11.48
CA ASN A 215 28.57 -3.80 -12.47
C ASN A 215 27.66 -2.67 -11.98
N ALA A 216 28.28 -1.63 -11.42
CA ALA A 216 27.64 -0.32 -11.24
C ALA A 216 27.54 0.46 -12.57
N ASP A 217 26.36 0.99 -12.89
CA ASP A 217 26.13 1.86 -14.06
C ASP A 217 26.68 3.28 -13.81
N PRO A 218 27.67 3.75 -14.60
CA PRO A 218 28.31 5.05 -14.41
C PRO A 218 27.45 6.25 -14.85
N SER A 219 26.29 6.05 -15.47
CA SER A 219 25.47 7.12 -16.04
C SER A 219 24.56 7.86 -15.04
N LYS A 220 24.45 7.40 -13.79
CA LYS A 220 23.55 7.99 -12.78
C LYS A 220 24.30 8.95 -11.84
N PRO A 221 23.86 10.21 -11.67
CA PRO A 221 24.48 11.16 -10.76
C PRO A 221 24.36 10.66 -9.30
N ARG A 222 25.47 10.68 -8.57
CA ARG A 222 25.54 10.27 -7.16
C ARG A 222 25.79 11.47 -6.27
N LEU A 223 24.99 11.64 -5.22
CA LEU A 223 25.25 12.63 -4.17
C LEU A 223 26.54 12.25 -3.40
N PRO A 224 27.34 13.24 -2.96
CA PRO A 224 28.57 13.01 -2.21
C PRO A 224 28.27 12.70 -0.74
N ALA A 225 27.63 11.58 -0.47
CA ALA A 225 27.52 11.03 0.88
C ALA A 225 28.63 9.99 1.11
N PRO A 226 29.18 9.86 2.33
CA PRO A 226 30.12 8.78 2.65
C PRO A 226 29.46 7.44 2.29
N LYS A 227 30.11 6.65 1.43
CA LYS A 227 29.59 5.35 0.98
C LYS A 227 29.57 4.38 2.15
N LEU A 228 28.47 4.36 2.91
CA LEU A 228 28.16 3.26 3.82
C LEU A 228 27.72 2.04 3.01
N TYR A 229 26.82 2.21 2.02
CA TYR A 229 26.43 1.21 1.02
C TYR A 229 26.03 1.89 -0.30
N ASP A 230 26.25 1.24 -1.45
CA ASP A 230 25.74 1.72 -2.75
C ASP A 230 24.35 1.15 -3.06
N TYR A 231 23.60 1.82 -3.94
CA TYR A 231 22.23 1.45 -4.31
C TYR A 231 22.12 -0.01 -4.80
N ASP A 232 23.07 -0.46 -5.61
CA ASP A 232 23.06 -1.81 -6.20
C ASP A 232 23.24 -2.88 -5.11
N THR A 233 24.12 -2.62 -4.16
CA THR A 233 24.30 -3.46 -2.96
C THR A 233 22.99 -3.55 -2.16
N ILE A 234 22.33 -2.41 -1.89
CA ILE A 234 21.07 -2.39 -1.12
C ILE A 234 19.98 -3.21 -1.81
N VAL A 235 19.70 -2.95 -3.09
CA VAL A 235 18.59 -3.62 -3.80
C VAL A 235 18.86 -5.10 -4.07
N SER A 236 20.13 -5.54 -4.07
CA SER A 236 20.48 -6.96 -4.21
C SER A 236 20.24 -7.75 -2.92
N LYS A 237 20.36 -7.10 -1.76
CA LYS A 237 20.31 -7.74 -0.44
C LYS A 237 18.97 -7.56 0.27
N VAL A 238 18.34 -6.41 0.09
CA VAL A 238 17.07 -6.07 0.73
C VAL A 238 15.93 -6.35 -0.25
N LYS A 239 15.00 -7.21 0.14
CA LYS A 239 13.78 -7.52 -0.62
C LYS A 239 12.58 -7.51 0.32
N PRO A 240 11.35 -7.26 -0.16
CA PRO A 240 10.16 -7.48 0.64
C PRO A 240 10.16 -8.89 1.22
N ASN A 241 10.06 -8.99 2.54
CA ASN A 241 9.99 -10.22 3.29
C ASN A 241 9.18 -9.95 4.57
N LYS A 242 8.91 -11.02 5.33
CA LYS A 242 8.08 -10.95 6.53
C LYS A 242 8.69 -10.04 7.61
N GLU A 243 10.00 -10.14 7.86
CA GLU A 243 10.70 -9.35 8.89
C GLU A 243 10.63 -7.84 8.60
N LEU A 244 10.81 -7.43 7.33
CA LEU A 244 10.65 -6.03 6.92
C LEU A 244 9.22 -5.55 7.18
N THR A 245 8.21 -6.36 6.84
CA THR A 245 6.82 -6.02 7.10
C THR A 245 6.53 -5.91 8.59
N GLU A 246 7.09 -6.80 9.41
CA GLU A 246 6.97 -6.78 10.88
C GLU A 246 7.66 -5.56 11.51
N SER A 247 8.81 -5.12 10.96
CA SER A 247 9.49 -3.90 11.40
C SER A 247 8.62 -2.66 11.17
N VAL A 248 7.94 -2.58 10.02
CA VAL A 248 6.99 -1.49 9.73
C VAL A 248 5.72 -1.61 10.58
N GLU A 249 5.26 -2.82 10.87
CA GLU A 249 4.13 -3.07 11.78
C GLU A 249 4.42 -2.60 13.20
N ALA A 250 5.62 -2.88 13.72
CA ALA A 250 6.04 -2.41 15.04
C ALA A 250 6.05 -0.88 15.11
N ALA A 251 6.54 -0.21 14.07
CA ALA A 251 6.59 1.25 13.99
C ALA A 251 5.21 1.92 13.92
N PHE A 252 4.16 1.19 13.55
CA PHE A 252 2.79 1.70 13.67
C PHE A 252 2.27 1.62 15.10
N ALA A 253 2.72 0.65 15.90
CA ALA A 253 2.21 0.41 17.24
C ALA A 253 2.84 1.33 18.32
N GLU A 254 3.89 2.06 17.97
CA GLU A 254 4.56 3.08 18.80
C GLU A 254 3.85 4.44 18.75
#